data_AF-A0A917QTQ7-F1
#
_entry.id   AF-A0A917QTQ7-F1
#
_cell.length_a   1.000
_cell.length_b   1.000
_cell.length_c   1.000
_cell.angle_alpha   90.00
_cell.angle_beta   90.00
_cell.angle_gamma   90.00
#
_symmetry.space_group_name_H-M   'P 1'
#
loop_
_entity.id
_entity.type
_entity.pdbx_description
1 polymer ?
#
loop_
_entity_poly.entity_id
_entity_poly.type
_entity_poly.pdbx_seq_one_letter_code
_entity_poly.pdbx_strand_id
1 'polypeptide(L)'
;MPPADLVTASYVLAELPPAAQRPVVQWLADHGTVVAIIEPGTPDGYARVLAARDQLINLGMRIAAPCPHTGACPLPPGEWCHFAARLPRTALHRRLKAAELGFEDEKFSSIIATSTSVTPPRGRILRRPRTRKGLVTLTLCSDGLREENVSKRHGDAYRAARNAAWGDPWP
;
A
#
# COMPACT_ATOMS: atom_id res chain seq x y z
N MET A 1 4.31 -24.84 -12.46
CA MET A 1 3.38 -25.18 -11.35
C MET A 1 1.96 -25.11 -11.90
N PRO A 2 0.94 -25.76 -11.29
CA PRO A 2 -0.44 -25.50 -11.70
C PRO A 2 -0.78 -24.02 -11.48
N PRO A 3 -1.69 -23.45 -12.28
CA PRO A 3 -2.24 -22.11 -12.02
C PRO A 3 -2.84 -22.04 -10.61
N ALA A 4 -2.69 -20.90 -9.95
CA ALA A 4 -3.21 -20.63 -8.62
C ALA A 4 -4.11 -19.38 -8.64
N ASP A 5 -5.19 -19.41 -7.86
CA ASP A 5 -6.08 -18.24 -7.73
C ASP A 5 -5.37 -17.06 -7.06
N LEU A 6 -4.43 -17.33 -6.14
CA LEU A 6 -3.63 -16.34 -5.43
C LEU A 6 -2.19 -16.84 -5.29
N VAL A 7 -1.23 -15.99 -5.68
CA VAL A 7 0.19 -16.13 -5.37
C VAL A 7 0.65 -14.94 -4.55
N THR A 8 1.56 -15.20 -3.60
CA THR A 8 2.07 -14.15 -2.70
C THR A 8 3.59 -14.16 -2.68
N ALA A 9 4.16 -12.96 -2.62
CA ALA A 9 5.57 -12.72 -2.31
C ALA A 9 5.63 -11.73 -1.16
N SER A 10 5.83 -12.24 0.06
CA SER A 10 5.76 -11.45 1.28
C SER A 10 7.13 -11.45 1.94
N TYR A 11 7.76 -10.28 2.01
CA TYR A 11 9.10 -10.06 2.59
C TYR A 11 10.18 -10.95 1.97
N VAL A 12 10.09 -11.21 0.65
CA VAL A 12 10.99 -12.14 -0.04
C VAL A 12 11.78 -11.48 -1.16
N LEU A 13 11.28 -10.41 -1.82
CA LEU A 13 12.04 -9.77 -2.88
C LEU A 13 13.30 -9.09 -2.31
N ALA A 14 13.23 -8.60 -1.07
CA ALA A 14 14.39 -8.11 -0.31
C ALA A 14 15.51 -9.15 -0.16
N GLU A 15 15.14 -10.43 -0.03
CA GLU A 15 16.07 -11.53 0.22
C GLU A 15 16.67 -12.11 -1.08
N LEU A 16 16.16 -11.66 -2.23
CA LEU A 16 16.64 -12.11 -3.54
C LEU A 16 17.74 -11.18 -4.06
N PRO A 17 18.76 -11.75 -4.75
CA PRO A 17 19.68 -10.94 -5.54
C PRO A 17 18.89 -10.06 -6.53
N PRO A 18 19.34 -8.81 -6.81
CA PRO A 18 18.61 -7.90 -7.69
C PRO A 18 18.26 -8.50 -9.07
N ALA A 19 19.14 -9.34 -9.61
CA ALA A 19 18.94 -10.04 -10.88
C ALA A 19 17.77 -11.04 -10.86
N ALA A 20 17.40 -11.58 -9.70
CA ALA A 20 16.34 -12.57 -9.54
C ALA A 20 14.95 -11.96 -9.28
N GLN A 21 14.88 -10.71 -8.83
CA GLN A 21 13.61 -10.06 -8.46
C GLN A 21 12.63 -9.98 -9.64
N ARG A 22 13.08 -9.47 -10.81
CA ARG A 22 12.24 -9.36 -12.01
C ARG A 22 11.76 -10.72 -12.53
N PRO A 23 12.62 -11.74 -12.71
CA PRO A 23 12.18 -13.09 -13.08
C PRO A 23 11.13 -13.68 -12.13
N VAL A 24 11.27 -13.45 -10.82
CA VAL A 24 10.28 -13.94 -9.84
C VAL A 24 8.94 -13.22 -9.99
N VAL A 25 8.93 -11.90 -10.17
CA VAL A 25 7.68 -11.14 -10.42
C VAL A 25 6.98 -11.61 -11.70
N GLN A 26 7.73 -11.89 -12.76
CA GLN A 26 7.20 -12.48 -13.99
C GLN A 26 6.52 -13.81 -13.71
N TRP A 27 7.23 -14.70 -13.01
CA TRP A 27 6.74 -16.03 -12.69
C TRP A 27 5.43 -15.97 -11.89
N LEU A 28 5.34 -15.05 -10.93
CA LEU A 28 4.10 -14.82 -10.15
C LEU A 28 2.94 -14.39 -11.06
N ALA A 29 3.18 -13.47 -12.00
CA ALA A 29 2.16 -13.02 -12.94
C ALA A 29 1.66 -14.15 -13.87
N ASP A 30 2.56 -15.02 -14.32
CA ASP A 30 2.22 -16.12 -15.24
C ASP A 30 1.41 -17.23 -14.56
N HIS A 31 1.51 -17.38 -13.24
CA HIS A 31 0.92 -18.49 -12.50
C HIS A 31 -0.22 -18.08 -11.55
N GLY A 32 -0.45 -16.78 -11.34
CA GLY A 32 -1.43 -16.27 -10.40
C GLY A 32 -2.57 -15.49 -11.06
N THR A 33 -3.82 -15.82 -10.74
CA THR A 33 -4.97 -14.94 -11.06
C THR A 33 -4.88 -13.64 -10.27
N VAL A 34 -4.44 -13.71 -9.02
CA VAL A 34 -4.12 -12.58 -8.16
C VAL A 34 -2.68 -12.71 -7.67
N VAL A 35 -1.91 -11.62 -7.76
CA VAL A 35 -0.54 -11.51 -7.25
C VAL A 35 -0.53 -10.47 -6.15
N ALA A 36 -0.12 -10.87 -4.94
CA ALA A 36 0.08 -9.96 -3.82
C ALA A 36 1.56 -9.91 -3.42
N ILE A 37 2.17 -8.74 -3.52
CA ILE A 37 3.57 -8.50 -3.15
C ILE A 37 3.58 -7.55 -1.96
N ILE A 38 4.30 -7.92 -0.90
CA ILE A 38 4.42 -7.17 0.35
C ILE A 38 5.91 -7.10 0.71
N GLU A 39 6.39 -5.92 1.04
CA GLU A 39 7.77 -5.64 1.44
C GLU A 39 7.80 -4.73 2.66
N PRO A 40 8.94 -4.65 3.40
CA PRO A 40 9.08 -3.69 4.49
C PRO A 40 8.76 -2.26 4.05
N GLY A 41 8.07 -1.50 4.90
CA GLY A 41 7.63 -0.12 4.66
C GLY A 41 8.76 0.89 4.78
N THR A 42 9.83 0.63 4.04
CA THR A 42 11.10 1.36 3.95
C THR A 42 11.23 1.95 2.55
N PRO A 43 12.15 2.92 2.34
CA PRO A 43 12.44 3.43 1.00
C PRO A 43 12.77 2.32 -0.01
N ASP A 44 13.61 1.36 0.37
CA ASP A 44 14.02 0.26 -0.51
C ASP A 44 12.90 -0.75 -0.78
N GLY A 45 12.11 -1.09 0.23
CA GLY A 45 10.95 -1.97 0.07
C GLY A 45 9.87 -1.35 -0.80
N TYR A 46 9.62 -0.05 -0.66
CA TYR A 46 8.77 0.70 -1.57
C TYR A 46 9.31 0.72 -3.00
N ALA A 47 10.62 0.93 -3.20
CA ALA A 47 11.23 0.90 -4.52
C ALA A 47 11.04 -0.46 -5.21
N ARG A 48 11.20 -1.57 -4.47
CA ARG A 48 10.92 -2.93 -4.96
C ARG A 48 9.45 -3.11 -5.34
N VAL A 49 8.53 -2.68 -4.48
CA VAL A 49 7.08 -2.75 -4.75
C VAL A 49 6.69 -1.89 -5.96
N LEU A 50 7.29 -0.72 -6.12
CA LEU A 50 7.04 0.16 -7.26
C LEU A 50 7.56 -0.45 -8.57
N ALA A 51 8.77 -1.02 -8.56
CA ALA A 51 9.32 -1.72 -9.71
C ALA A 51 8.47 -2.95 -10.09
N ALA A 52 8.00 -3.71 -9.10
CA ALA A 52 7.11 -4.84 -9.31
C ALA A 52 5.75 -4.40 -9.85
N ARG A 53 5.17 -3.31 -9.33
CA ARG A 53 3.94 -2.69 -9.86
C ARG A 53 4.08 -2.39 -11.35
N ASP A 54 5.14 -1.70 -11.74
CA ASP A 54 5.34 -1.30 -13.12
C ASP A 54 5.53 -2.52 -14.03
N GLN A 55 6.24 -3.55 -13.56
CA GLN A 55 6.35 -4.82 -14.28
C GLN A 55 4.98 -5.51 -14.44
N LEU A 56 4.18 -5.63 -13.37
CA LEU A 56 2.86 -6.29 -13.42
C LEU A 56 1.92 -5.57 -14.39
N ILE A 57 1.94 -4.23 -14.42
CA ILE A 57 1.17 -3.43 -15.40
C ILE A 57 1.64 -3.73 -16.83
N ASN A 58 2.96 -3.79 -17.07
CA ASN A 58 3.51 -4.11 -18.39
C ASN A 58 3.18 -5.54 -18.85
N LEU A 59 2.92 -6.45 -17.92
CA LEU A 59 2.44 -7.80 -18.18
C LEU A 59 0.93 -7.90 -18.37
N GLY A 60 0.23 -6.76 -18.40
CA GLY A 60 -1.22 -6.70 -18.65
C GLY A 60 -2.08 -6.96 -17.41
N MET A 61 -1.48 -7.07 -16.22
CA MET A 61 -2.25 -7.18 -14.98
C MET A 61 -2.86 -5.84 -14.59
N ARG A 62 -4.04 -5.89 -13.97
CA ARG A 62 -4.73 -4.73 -13.42
C ARG A 62 -4.41 -4.57 -11.94
N ILE A 63 -4.18 -3.34 -11.49
CA ILE A 63 -3.92 -3.07 -10.08
C ILE A 63 -5.24 -3.07 -9.32
N ALA A 64 -5.40 -4.02 -8.40
CA ALA A 64 -6.55 -4.10 -7.50
C ALA A 64 -6.37 -3.22 -6.26
N ALA A 65 -5.14 -3.15 -5.74
CA ALA A 65 -4.78 -2.31 -4.61
C ALA A 65 -3.26 -2.10 -4.53
N PRO A 66 -2.75 -1.10 -3.79
CA PRO A 66 -3.51 0.01 -3.24
C PRO A 66 -3.64 1.17 -4.24
N CYS A 67 -2.87 1.18 -5.32
CA CYS A 67 -2.83 2.31 -6.26
C CYS A 67 -4.17 2.49 -6.98
N PRO A 68 -4.76 3.71 -6.96
CA PRO A 68 -6.03 3.98 -7.63
C PRO A 68 -5.89 4.17 -9.14
N HIS A 69 -4.65 4.22 -9.65
CA HIS A 69 -4.33 4.51 -11.04
C HIS A 69 -3.17 3.63 -11.53
N THR A 70 -3.03 3.54 -12.86
CA THR A 70 -1.96 2.82 -13.55
C THR A 70 -0.84 3.73 -14.08
N GLY A 71 -1.03 5.06 -14.10
CA GLY A 71 0.03 6.02 -14.46
C GLY A 71 1.25 6.00 -13.51
N ALA A 72 2.29 6.75 -13.84
CA ALA A 72 3.49 6.86 -12.99
C ALA A 72 3.12 7.26 -11.55
N CYS A 73 3.82 6.69 -10.55
CA CYS A 73 3.53 7.03 -9.15
C CYS A 73 3.82 8.52 -8.89
N PRO A 74 2.86 9.28 -8.32
CA PRO A 74 3.02 10.73 -8.18
C PRO A 74 3.83 11.15 -6.94
N LEU A 75 4.35 10.19 -6.17
CA LEU A 75 5.19 10.52 -5.02
C LEU A 75 6.55 11.05 -5.50
N PRO A 76 7.05 12.14 -4.90
CA PRO A 76 8.34 12.69 -5.28
C PRO A 76 9.50 11.79 -4.79
N PRO A 77 10.70 11.95 -5.37
CA PRO A 77 11.89 11.27 -4.88
C PRO A 77 12.12 11.51 -3.38
N GLY A 78 12.51 10.45 -2.66
CA GLY A 78 12.73 10.50 -1.20
C GLY A 78 11.48 10.25 -0.35
N GLU A 79 10.28 10.31 -0.95
CA GLU A 79 9.05 9.87 -0.30
C GLU A 79 8.73 8.42 -0.66
N TRP A 80 8.08 7.69 0.25
CA TRP A 80 7.62 6.32 -0.03
C TRP A 80 6.18 6.08 0.42
N CYS A 81 5.47 5.26 -0.35
CA CYS A 81 4.14 4.81 0.02
C CYS A 81 4.23 3.55 0.87
N HIS A 82 3.72 3.62 2.09
CA HIS A 82 3.61 2.49 3.00
C HIS A 82 2.31 2.57 3.79
N PHE A 83 2.08 1.55 4.61
CA PHE A 83 1.00 1.40 5.57
C PHE A 83 1.57 0.91 6.90
N ALA A 84 0.74 0.78 7.92
CA ALA A 84 1.12 0.15 9.17
C ALA A 84 0.06 -0.86 9.62
N ALA A 85 0.50 -2.07 9.96
CA ALA A 85 -0.30 -3.07 10.65
C ALA A 85 0.07 -3.05 12.14
N ARG A 86 -0.93 -2.93 13.01
CA ARG A 86 -0.70 -3.01 14.46
C ARG A 86 -0.68 -4.47 14.91
N LEU A 87 0.47 -4.94 15.36
CA LEU A 87 0.70 -6.31 15.81
C LEU A 87 0.85 -6.33 17.34
N PRO A 88 0.25 -7.31 18.05
CA PRO A 88 0.40 -7.44 19.48
C PRO A 88 1.83 -7.90 19.85
N ARG A 89 2.40 -7.31 20.91
CA ARG A 89 3.65 -7.78 21.52
C ARG A 89 3.35 -8.63 22.74
N THR A 90 3.76 -9.90 22.68
CA THR A 90 3.73 -10.81 23.83
C THR A 90 4.61 -10.26 24.97
N ALA A 91 4.36 -10.72 26.20
CA ALA A 91 5.22 -10.34 27.34
C ALA A 91 6.69 -10.73 27.12
N LEU A 92 6.95 -11.86 26.44
CA LEU A 92 8.29 -12.29 26.07
C LEU A 92 8.93 -11.34 25.05
N HIS A 93 8.23 -10.95 23.97
CA HIS A 93 8.73 -9.97 23.01
C HIS A 93 9.05 -8.63 23.67
N ARG A 94 8.21 -8.17 24.60
CA ARG A 94 8.48 -6.95 25.37
C ARG A 94 9.75 -7.03 26.19
N ARG A 95 9.96 -8.14 26.92
CA ARG A 95 11.17 -8.37 27.71
C ARG A 95 12.43 -8.43 26.83
N LEU A 96 12.39 -9.17 25.72
CA LEU A 96 13.54 -9.34 24.84
C LEU A 96 13.92 -8.05 24.09
N LYS A 97 12.93 -7.27 23.64
CA LYS A 97 13.17 -6.03 22.89
C LYS A 97 13.23 -4.78 23.78
N ALA A 98 13.24 -4.94 25.11
CA ALA A 98 13.09 -3.85 26.09
C ALA A 98 11.94 -2.87 25.73
N ALA A 99 10.84 -3.42 25.22
CA ALA A 99 9.71 -2.65 24.71
C ALA A 99 8.62 -2.49 25.77
N GLU A 100 8.21 -1.24 26.00
CA GLU A 100 7.17 -0.90 26.98
C GLU A 100 5.75 -1.16 26.46
N LEU A 101 5.50 -0.84 25.18
CA LEU A 101 4.17 -0.97 24.58
C LEU A 101 3.81 -2.43 24.28
N GLY A 102 2.53 -2.75 24.51
CA GLY A 102 1.91 -4.05 24.20
C GLY A 102 1.70 -4.30 22.70
N PHE A 103 2.20 -3.43 21.82
CA PHE A 103 2.04 -3.56 20.37
C PHE A 103 3.24 -2.97 19.63
N GLU A 104 3.36 -3.31 18.35
CA GLU A 104 4.19 -2.62 17.36
C GLU A 104 3.37 -2.29 16.11
N ASP A 105 3.71 -1.16 15.50
CA ASP A 105 3.16 -0.79 14.20
C ASP A 105 4.19 -1.23 13.14
N GLU A 106 3.96 -2.40 12.54
CA GLU A 106 4.80 -2.94 11.46
C GLU A 106 4.49 -2.20 10.17
N LYS A 107 5.50 -1.50 9.63
CA LYS A 107 5.34 -0.74 8.40
C LYS A 107 5.58 -1.63 7.20
N PHE A 108 4.71 -1.56 6.20
CA PHE A 108 4.84 -2.34 4.98
C PHE A 108 4.43 -1.54 3.74
N SER A 109 5.00 -1.89 2.61
CA SER A 109 4.58 -1.46 1.28
C SER A 109 4.01 -2.68 0.55
N SER A 110 2.94 -2.50 -0.22
CA SER A 110 2.31 -3.61 -0.93
C SER A 110 1.74 -3.21 -2.28
N ILE A 111 1.59 -4.19 -3.16
CA ILE A 111 0.83 -4.11 -4.40
C ILE A 111 0.05 -5.42 -4.59
N ILE A 112 -1.19 -5.29 -5.03
CA ILE A 112 -2.07 -6.40 -5.39
C ILE A 112 -2.49 -6.16 -6.84
N ALA A 113 -2.15 -7.11 -7.72
CA ALA A 113 -2.51 -7.09 -9.13
C ALA A 113 -3.31 -8.34 -9.50
N THR A 114 -4.14 -8.26 -10.52
CA THR A 114 -4.97 -9.37 -10.98
C THR A 114 -5.19 -9.36 -12.49
N SER A 115 -5.41 -10.53 -13.08
CA SER A 115 -5.82 -10.67 -14.47
C SER A 115 -7.32 -10.40 -14.70
N THR A 116 -8.14 -10.37 -13.64
CA THR A 116 -9.58 -10.10 -13.73
C THR A 116 -9.89 -8.60 -13.71
N SER A 117 -11.14 -8.23 -14.01
CA SER A 117 -11.60 -6.85 -13.89
C SER A 117 -11.64 -6.41 -12.43
N VAL A 118 -11.21 -5.17 -12.17
CA VAL A 118 -11.27 -4.51 -10.87
C VAL A 118 -11.60 -3.04 -11.08
N THR A 119 -12.34 -2.45 -10.15
CA THR A 119 -12.62 -1.02 -10.12
C THR A 119 -11.82 -0.40 -8.98
N PRO A 120 -10.68 0.25 -9.26
CA PRO A 120 -9.93 0.93 -8.21
C PRO A 120 -10.74 2.10 -7.64
N PRO A 121 -10.50 2.49 -6.37
CA PRO A 121 -11.11 3.69 -5.81
C PRO A 121 -10.62 4.93 -6.55
N ARG A 122 -11.39 6.02 -6.50
CA ARG A 122 -11.01 7.30 -7.15
C ARG A 122 -9.76 7.93 -6.55
N GLY A 123 -9.49 7.63 -5.29
CA GLY A 123 -8.32 8.08 -4.59
C GLY A 123 -8.06 7.25 -3.34
N ARG A 124 -6.88 7.46 -2.76
CA ARG A 124 -6.45 6.80 -1.53
C ARG A 124 -5.76 7.79 -0.60
N ILE A 125 -6.06 7.71 0.68
CA ILE A 125 -5.42 8.51 1.72
C ILE A 125 -3.99 8.01 1.97
N LEU A 126 -3.00 8.86 1.73
CA LEU A 126 -1.58 8.51 1.81
C LEU A 126 -0.95 8.70 3.18
N ARG A 127 -1.57 9.51 4.05
CA ARG A 127 -1.05 9.88 5.37
C ARG A 127 -2.20 9.95 6.35
N ARG A 128 -1.90 9.88 7.65
CA ARG A 128 -2.92 10.06 8.69
C ARG A 128 -3.66 11.40 8.46
N PRO A 129 -4.99 11.41 8.37
CA PRO A 129 -5.76 12.64 8.23
C PRO A 129 -5.40 13.68 9.29
N ARG A 130 -5.13 14.92 8.88
CA ARG A 130 -4.83 16.02 9.80
C ARG A 130 -6.13 16.68 10.22
N THR A 131 -6.49 16.57 11.50
CA THR A 131 -7.76 17.09 12.03
C THR A 131 -7.56 18.36 12.85
N ARG A 132 -8.37 19.38 12.59
CA ARG A 132 -8.51 20.61 13.37
C ARG A 132 -10.00 20.87 13.66
N LYS A 133 -10.31 21.86 14.52
CA LYS A 133 -11.70 22.20 14.86
C LYS A 133 -12.51 22.52 13.60
N GLY A 134 -13.38 21.61 13.21
CA GLY A 134 -14.27 21.77 12.05
C GLY A 134 -13.65 21.55 10.67
N LEU A 135 -12.44 21.01 10.59
CA LEU A 135 -11.71 20.77 9.33
C LEU A 135 -10.88 19.48 9.41
N VAL A 136 -10.93 18.68 8.35
CA VAL A 136 -10.02 17.55 8.12
C VAL A 136 -9.27 17.82 6.82
N THR A 137 -7.94 17.70 6.84
CA THR A 137 -7.11 17.77 5.63
C THR A 137 -6.61 16.37 5.29
N LEU A 138 -6.88 15.93 4.06
CA LEU A 138 -6.49 14.64 3.51
C LEU A 138 -5.39 14.84 2.47
N THR A 139 -4.34 14.02 2.53
CA THR A 139 -3.34 13.90 1.47
C THR A 139 -3.67 12.67 0.65
N LEU A 140 -3.97 12.85 -0.63
CA LEU A 140 -4.58 11.84 -1.48
C LEU A 140 -3.70 11.50 -2.68
N CYS A 141 -3.63 10.22 -2.99
CA CYS A 141 -3.20 9.71 -4.29
C CYS A 141 -4.45 9.49 -5.13
N SER A 142 -4.51 10.09 -6.31
CA SER A 142 -5.49 9.84 -7.38
C SER A 142 -4.71 9.82 -8.71
N ASP A 143 -5.13 10.51 -9.77
CA ASP A 143 -4.30 10.72 -10.98
C ASP A 143 -3.10 11.66 -10.76
N GLY A 144 -2.68 11.82 -9.51
CA GLY A 144 -1.72 12.79 -9.01
C GLY A 144 -1.76 12.84 -7.49
N LEU A 145 -0.82 13.60 -6.90
CA LEU A 145 -0.83 13.91 -5.48
C LEU A 145 -1.65 15.19 -5.25
N ARG A 146 -2.64 15.15 -4.37
CA ARG A 146 -3.44 16.32 -4.02
C ARG A 146 -3.76 16.40 -2.53
N GLU A 147 -3.93 17.61 -2.03
CA GLU A 147 -4.50 17.84 -0.71
C GLU A 147 -5.98 18.22 -0.83
N GLU A 148 -6.81 17.71 0.07
CA GLU A 148 -8.24 18.01 0.13
C GLU A 148 -8.65 18.47 1.53
N ASN A 149 -9.36 19.60 1.59
CA ASN A 149 -9.85 20.19 2.83
C ASN A 149 -11.35 19.92 2.99
N VAL A 150 -11.72 19.06 3.93
CA VAL A 150 -13.10 18.68 4.21
C VAL A 150 -13.55 19.37 5.50
N SER A 151 -14.46 20.34 5.39
CA SER A 151 -14.94 21.14 6.53
C SER A 151 -16.35 20.76 6.96
N LYS A 152 -16.79 21.20 8.15
CA LYS A 152 -18.15 20.95 8.68
C LYS A 152 -19.28 21.24 7.70
N ARG A 153 -19.14 22.23 6.83
CA ARG A 153 -20.17 22.59 5.83
C ARG A 153 -20.41 21.49 4.79
N HIS A 154 -19.48 20.55 4.64
CA HIS A 154 -19.60 19.42 3.71
C HIS A 154 -20.37 18.23 4.31
N GLY A 155 -20.97 18.38 5.50
CA GLY A 155 -21.91 17.40 6.08
C GLY A 155 -21.34 15.98 6.17
N ASP A 156 -21.87 15.07 5.37
CA ASP A 156 -21.54 13.63 5.38
C ASP A 156 -20.10 13.37 5.01
N ALA A 157 -19.55 14.12 4.05
CA ALA A 157 -18.13 14.03 3.71
C ALA A 157 -17.26 14.40 4.91
N TYR A 158 -17.66 15.38 5.73
CA TYR A 158 -16.92 15.71 6.96
C TYR A 158 -17.00 14.60 8.00
N ARG A 159 -18.17 13.94 8.14
CA ARG A 159 -18.32 12.77 9.01
C ARG A 159 -17.45 11.61 8.56
N ALA A 160 -17.43 11.32 7.26
CA ALA A 160 -16.57 10.30 6.66
C ALA A 160 -15.08 10.63 6.84
N ALA A 161 -14.65 11.86 6.51
CA ALA A 161 -13.25 12.28 6.63
C ALA A 161 -12.73 12.20 8.07
N ARG A 162 -13.58 12.44 9.07
CA ARG A 162 -13.22 12.32 10.49
C ARG A 162 -12.95 10.88 10.94
N ASN A 163 -13.58 9.91 10.28
CA ASN A 163 -13.47 8.49 10.59
C ASN A 163 -12.48 7.77 9.66
N ALA A 164 -12.05 8.44 8.59
CA ALA A 164 -11.12 7.88 7.63
C ALA A 164 -9.74 7.65 8.26
N ALA A 165 -9.08 6.59 7.82
CA ALA A 165 -7.76 6.18 8.24
C ALA A 165 -6.73 6.30 7.10
N TRP A 166 -5.47 6.16 7.48
CA TRP A 166 -4.38 6.08 6.51
C TRP A 166 -4.52 4.80 5.69
N GLY A 167 -4.58 4.96 4.37
CA GLY A 167 -4.72 3.87 3.41
C GLY A 167 -6.14 3.63 2.92
N ASP A 168 -7.14 4.27 3.54
CA ASP A 168 -8.53 4.15 3.11
C ASP A 168 -8.75 4.72 1.69
N PRO A 169 -9.70 4.15 0.93
CA PRO A 169 -10.19 4.76 -0.30
C PRO A 169 -10.88 6.10 0.00
N TRP A 170 -10.85 7.02 -0.97
CA TRP A 170 -11.49 8.34 -0.86
C TRP A 170 -11.83 8.96 -2.22
N PRO A 171 -12.97 9.65 -2.38
CA PRO A 171 -14.12 9.61 -1.47
C PRO A 171 -14.79 8.23 -1.46
#